data_AF-A0A2V7ZM70-F1
#
_entry.id   AF-A0A2V7ZM70-F1
#
_cell.length_a   1.000
_cell.length_b   1.000
_cell.length_c   1.000
_cell.angle_alpha   90.00
_cell.angle_beta   90.00
_cell.angle_gamma   90.00
#
_symmetry.space_group_name_H-M   'P 1'
#
loop_
_entity.id
_entity.type
_entity.pdbx_description
1 polymer ?
#
loop_
_entity_poly.entity_id
_entity_poly.type
_entity_poly.pdbx_seq_one_letter_code
_entity_poly.pdbx_strand_id
1 'polypeptide(L)'
;MRSLGLSGAAALAVLASLLSTTAAAQWLNYPAPGTPRLPDGTPNLSAPAPRTADGKPDLSGVWRGAGPFYRFNIAQDLQPEDVQPWAEALFLQRVRDSRKDSPLAKCLPVSIPFHTFFNMTRIVQTPALVLILYESPNSPYRTVFMDGRDLPKDPNPTWFGYSVGRWDGDTLVVTTAGFNDKGWLDSAGHPQTESLRVTERFRRRDFGHMDFEMTLDDAKVFTRPITVKRERLLAPDTELLEDVCDNERDAPHMTGGSGIRLSPALLATYAGVYELPSGREVVVTASGDMLFVRGLNEPKLPLLEQSETQFMSTANPTGFEFVRDAQGKVTHLMVRGAAGDQKAVRKGAVPTQPK
;
A
#
# COMPACT_ATOMS: atom_id res chain seq x y z
N MET A 1 -66.35 3.92 -12.66
CA MET A 1 -66.18 3.09 -11.44
C MET A 1 -65.00 2.17 -11.67
N ARG A 2 -63.89 2.44 -10.98
CA ARG A 2 -62.69 1.60 -10.93
C ARG A 2 -62.69 0.86 -9.60
N SER A 3 -62.48 -0.44 -9.60
CA SER A 3 -62.04 -1.23 -8.45
C SER A 3 -61.25 -2.44 -8.99
N LEU A 4 -59.94 -2.51 -8.75
CA LEU A 4 -59.29 -3.33 -7.71
C LEU A 4 -59.43 -4.85 -7.99
N GLY A 5 -58.36 -5.63 -8.12
CA GLY A 5 -56.96 -5.32 -7.86
C GLY A 5 -56.00 -6.41 -8.31
N LEU A 6 -54.72 -6.03 -8.41
CA LEU A 6 -53.60 -6.94 -8.30
C LEU A 6 -52.90 -6.61 -6.97
N SER A 7 -53.35 -7.27 -5.91
CA SER A 7 -52.58 -7.42 -4.67
C SER A 7 -51.80 -8.72 -4.80
N GLY A 8 -50.45 -8.66 -4.82
CA GLY A 8 -49.68 -9.90 -4.73
C GLY A 8 -48.19 -9.85 -5.05
N ALA A 9 -47.69 -8.86 -5.80
CA ALA A 9 -46.30 -8.90 -6.29
C ALA A 9 -45.31 -7.92 -5.61
N ALA A 10 -45.78 -7.00 -4.76
CA ALA A 10 -44.93 -5.93 -4.23
C ALA A 10 -44.29 -6.19 -2.85
N ALA A 11 -44.61 -7.31 -2.17
CA ALA A 11 -44.14 -7.57 -0.81
C ALA A 11 -42.91 -8.51 -0.70
N LEU A 12 -42.47 -9.12 -1.80
CA LEU A 12 -41.35 -10.09 -1.80
C LEU A 12 -40.01 -9.52 -2.28
N ALA A 13 -39.99 -8.30 -2.85
CA ALA A 13 -38.76 -7.67 -3.32
C ALA A 13 -38.11 -6.69 -2.31
N VAL A 14 -38.79 -6.38 -1.21
CA VAL A 14 -38.31 -5.38 -0.22
C VAL A 14 -37.62 -6.01 0.99
N LEU A 15 -37.75 -7.33 1.21
CA LEU A 15 -37.05 -8.02 2.31
C LEU A 15 -35.67 -8.59 1.92
N ALA A 16 -35.30 -8.62 0.64
CA ALA A 16 -33.99 -9.13 0.20
C ALA A 16 -32.86 -8.07 0.27
N SER A 17 -33.18 -6.80 0.52
CA SER A 17 -32.23 -5.68 0.49
C SER A 17 -31.78 -5.18 1.87
N LEU A 18 -32.25 -5.78 2.97
CA LEU A 18 -31.92 -5.36 4.34
C LEU A 18 -31.07 -6.37 5.13
N LEU A 19 -30.57 -7.43 4.47
CA LEU A 19 -29.60 -8.37 5.05
C LEU A 19 -28.43 -8.62 4.10
N SER A 20 -27.95 -7.57 3.43
CA SER A 20 -26.54 -7.54 3.02
C SER A 20 -25.70 -7.31 4.27
N THR A 21 -25.75 -8.23 5.24
CA THR A 21 -24.55 -8.49 6.02
C THR A 21 -23.53 -8.86 4.95
N THR A 22 -22.51 -8.02 4.79
CA THR A 22 -21.25 -8.52 4.26
C THR A 22 -20.85 -9.61 5.25
N ALA A 23 -21.31 -10.84 5.02
CA ALA A 23 -20.62 -11.99 5.53
C ALA A 23 -19.21 -11.78 5.01
N ALA A 24 -18.30 -11.35 5.89
CA ALA A 24 -16.91 -11.64 5.68
C ALA A 24 -16.92 -13.14 5.47
N ALA A 25 -16.80 -13.58 4.22
CA ALA A 25 -16.64 -14.97 3.91
C ALA A 25 -15.28 -15.34 4.52
N GLN A 26 -15.28 -15.65 5.82
CA GLN A 26 -14.19 -16.34 6.45
C GLN A 26 -14.22 -17.72 5.80
N TRP A 27 -13.45 -17.84 4.73
CA TRP A 27 -13.26 -19.08 3.99
C TRP A 27 -12.79 -20.22 4.92
N LEU A 28 -12.23 -19.84 6.07
CA LEU A 28 -11.83 -20.70 7.16
C LEU A 28 -12.68 -20.46 8.41
N ASN A 29 -13.47 -21.45 8.81
CA ASN A 29 -14.18 -21.48 10.10
C ASN A 29 -13.40 -22.34 11.10
N TYR A 30 -12.18 -21.91 11.44
CA TYR A 30 -11.29 -22.65 12.33
C TYR A 30 -10.73 -21.74 13.44
N PRO A 31 -11.22 -21.89 14.69
CA PRO A 31 -10.64 -21.21 15.85
C PRO A 31 -9.20 -21.67 16.09
N ALA A 32 -8.23 -20.78 15.92
CA ALA A 32 -6.81 -21.09 16.09
C ALA A 32 -6.52 -21.49 17.56
N PRO A 33 -5.94 -22.68 17.80
CA PRO A 33 -5.57 -23.14 19.14
C PRO A 33 -4.63 -22.14 19.84
N GLY A 34 -4.80 -21.98 21.16
CA GLY A 34 -3.95 -21.09 21.96
C GLY A 34 -4.30 -19.60 21.87
N THR A 35 -5.25 -19.21 21.00
CA THR A 35 -5.79 -17.83 20.96
C THR A 35 -6.59 -17.53 22.22
N PRO A 36 -6.21 -16.54 23.06
CA PRO A 36 -7.03 -16.07 24.16
C PRO A 36 -8.37 -15.56 23.64
N ARG A 37 -9.46 -15.88 24.34
CA ARG A 37 -10.82 -15.50 23.92
C ARG A 37 -11.58 -14.80 25.04
N LEU A 38 -12.47 -13.90 24.64
CA LEU A 38 -13.46 -13.29 25.52
C LEU A 38 -14.62 -14.27 25.79
N PRO A 39 -15.51 -13.98 26.76
CA PRO A 39 -16.65 -14.86 27.06
C PRO A 39 -17.60 -15.11 25.88
N ASP A 40 -17.64 -14.20 24.90
CA ASP A 40 -18.43 -14.33 23.67
C ASP A 40 -17.74 -15.19 22.58
N GLY A 41 -16.55 -15.73 22.87
CA GLY A 41 -15.77 -16.56 21.95
C GLY A 41 -14.90 -15.79 20.95
N THR A 42 -14.97 -14.46 20.92
CA THR A 42 -14.14 -13.65 20.04
C THR A 42 -12.67 -13.59 20.53
N PRO A 43 -11.67 -13.51 19.62
CA PRO A 43 -10.28 -13.36 20.01
C PRO A 43 -10.03 -12.11 20.89
N ASN A 44 -9.39 -12.30 22.04
CA ASN A 44 -8.96 -11.22 22.91
C ASN A 44 -7.58 -10.71 22.46
N LEU A 45 -7.59 -9.76 21.51
CA LEU A 45 -6.38 -9.15 20.96
C LEU A 45 -5.57 -8.32 21.98
N SER A 46 -6.14 -7.96 23.13
CA SER A 46 -5.45 -7.19 24.17
C SER A 46 -4.86 -8.05 25.29
N ALA A 47 -4.95 -9.38 25.18
CA ALA A 47 -4.32 -10.30 26.13
C ALA A 47 -2.78 -10.14 26.14
N PRO A 48 -2.07 -10.58 27.20
CA PRO A 48 -0.62 -10.51 27.25
C PRO A 48 0.05 -11.17 26.02
N ALA A 49 1.16 -10.59 25.57
CA ALA A 49 1.94 -11.15 24.46
C ALA A 49 2.44 -12.57 24.82
N PRO A 50 2.28 -13.56 23.92
CA PRO A 50 2.82 -14.89 24.14
C PRO A 50 4.36 -14.84 24.16
N ARG A 51 4.96 -15.78 24.88
CA ARG A 51 6.42 -15.91 24.99
C ARG A 51 6.88 -17.31 24.65
N THR A 52 8.03 -17.40 24.00
CA THR A 52 8.73 -18.65 23.72
C THR A 52 9.36 -19.23 24.98
N ALA A 53 9.85 -20.47 24.92
CA ALA A 53 10.44 -21.17 26.05
C ALA A 53 11.70 -20.47 26.63
N ASP A 54 12.43 -19.72 25.82
CA ASP A 54 13.57 -18.87 26.21
C ASP A 54 13.14 -17.48 26.70
N GLY A 55 11.84 -17.24 26.88
CA GLY A 55 11.28 -16.02 27.45
C GLY A 55 11.18 -14.83 26.50
N LYS A 56 11.57 -15.00 25.23
CA LYS A 56 11.40 -13.95 24.20
C LYS A 56 9.92 -13.84 23.79
N PRO A 57 9.46 -12.66 23.32
CA PRO A 57 8.16 -12.57 22.69
C PRO A 57 8.07 -13.54 21.52
N ASP A 58 6.98 -14.31 21.46
CA ASP A 58 6.65 -15.11 20.29
C ASP A 58 6.00 -14.18 19.28
N LEU A 59 6.57 -14.06 18.09
CA LEU A 59 6.04 -13.24 16.99
C LEU A 59 5.18 -14.07 16.02
N SER A 60 5.05 -15.38 16.24
CA SER A 60 4.33 -16.28 15.35
C SER A 60 2.86 -15.89 15.21
N GLY A 61 2.35 -15.99 13.98
CA GLY A 61 0.98 -15.64 13.64
C GLY A 61 0.85 -15.08 12.23
N VAL A 62 -0.40 -14.87 11.79
CA VAL A 62 -0.73 -14.14 10.57
C VAL A 62 -0.94 -12.67 10.93
N TRP A 63 -0.24 -11.77 10.24
CA TRP A 63 -0.18 -10.35 10.53
C TRP A 63 -0.50 -9.54 9.28
N ARG A 64 -1.23 -8.45 9.42
CA ARG A 64 -1.51 -7.47 8.35
C ARG A 64 -1.07 -6.07 8.74
N GLY A 65 -0.84 -5.19 7.78
CA GLY A 65 -0.63 -3.76 8.04
C GLY A 65 -1.91 -3.07 8.53
N ALA A 66 -1.76 -2.04 9.37
CA ALA A 66 -2.86 -1.18 9.81
C ALA A 66 -3.28 -0.16 8.72
N GLY A 67 -3.71 -0.65 7.55
CA GLY A 67 -4.20 0.15 6.42
C GLY A 67 -3.23 0.22 5.21
N PRO A 68 -3.63 0.86 4.09
CA PRO A 68 -2.92 0.81 2.81
C PRO A 68 -1.71 1.76 2.72
N PHE A 69 -1.14 2.18 3.85
CA PHE A 69 -0.07 3.18 3.89
C PHE A 69 1.20 2.68 3.17
N TYR A 70 1.88 3.60 2.48
CA TYR A 70 3.13 3.34 1.73
C TYR A 70 3.05 2.34 0.58
N ARG A 71 1.90 1.71 0.34
CA ARG A 71 1.71 0.79 -0.80
C ARG A 71 2.09 1.45 -2.13
N PHE A 72 1.71 2.72 -2.32
CA PHE A 72 1.91 3.45 -3.57
C PHE A 72 2.86 4.64 -3.44
N ASN A 73 3.39 4.92 -2.24
CA ASN A 73 4.33 6.00 -2.06
C ASN A 73 5.11 5.79 -0.76
N ILE A 74 6.25 5.11 -0.84
CA ILE A 74 7.17 4.92 0.29
C ILE A 74 7.76 6.26 0.76
N ALA A 75 7.81 7.26 -0.12
CA ALA A 75 8.32 8.61 0.15
C ALA A 75 7.23 9.61 0.58
N GLN A 76 6.01 9.17 0.91
CA GLN A 76 4.87 10.07 1.17
C GLN A 76 5.07 11.07 2.31
N ASP A 77 5.95 10.76 3.27
CA ASP A 77 6.25 11.61 4.44
C ASP A 77 7.57 12.38 4.28
N LEU A 78 8.22 12.27 3.12
CA LEU A 78 9.51 12.88 2.83
C LEU A 78 9.34 14.21 2.11
N GLN A 79 10.33 15.09 2.30
CA GLN A 79 10.46 16.26 1.46
C GLN A 79 11.11 15.88 0.12
N PRO A 80 10.87 16.64 -0.97
CA PRO A 80 11.50 16.35 -2.27
C PRO A 80 13.03 16.22 -2.20
N GLU A 81 13.70 17.01 -1.36
CA GLU A 81 15.15 16.97 -1.14
C GLU A 81 15.65 15.74 -0.36
N ASP A 82 14.75 14.96 0.25
CA ASP A 82 15.11 13.70 0.90
C ASP A 82 15.30 12.56 -0.13
N VAL A 83 14.83 12.75 -1.37
CA VAL A 83 14.93 11.77 -2.47
C VAL A 83 15.96 12.26 -3.49
N GLN A 84 16.85 11.36 -3.92
CA GLN A 84 17.87 11.70 -4.90
C GLN A 84 17.21 12.05 -6.25
N PRO A 85 17.68 13.09 -6.97
CA PRO A 85 16.99 13.58 -8.18
C PRO A 85 16.77 12.53 -9.26
N TRP A 86 17.73 11.61 -9.46
CA TRP A 86 17.59 10.53 -10.45
C TRP A 86 16.50 9.52 -10.04
N ALA A 87 16.34 9.26 -8.74
CA ALA A 87 15.37 8.30 -8.23
C ALA A 87 13.95 8.86 -8.37
N GLU A 88 13.76 10.14 -8.06
CA GLU A 88 12.51 10.86 -8.31
C GLU A 88 12.21 10.90 -9.82
N ALA A 89 13.18 11.26 -10.65
CA ALA A 89 12.99 11.30 -12.10
C ALA A 89 12.58 9.93 -12.67
N LEU A 90 13.20 8.84 -12.20
CA LEU A 90 12.87 7.47 -12.59
C LEU A 90 11.48 7.06 -12.09
N PHE A 91 11.11 7.41 -10.86
CA PHE A 91 9.77 7.19 -10.33
C PHE A 91 8.71 7.86 -11.19
N LEU A 92 8.86 9.16 -11.47
CA LEU A 92 7.92 9.93 -12.29
C LEU A 92 7.87 9.41 -13.74
N GLN A 93 9.00 8.96 -14.28
CA GLN A 93 9.03 8.29 -15.59
C GLN A 93 8.22 6.99 -15.57
N ARG A 94 8.42 6.13 -14.57
CA ARG A 94 7.67 4.87 -14.43
C ARG A 94 6.18 5.10 -14.29
N VAL A 95 5.77 6.15 -13.58
CA VAL A 95 4.36 6.57 -13.53
C VAL A 95 3.86 6.93 -14.93
N ARG A 96 4.55 7.83 -15.64
CA ARG A 96 4.21 8.25 -17.02
C ARG A 96 4.13 7.11 -18.02
N ASP A 97 4.93 6.07 -17.82
CA ASP A 97 4.95 4.86 -18.64
C ASP A 97 3.92 3.81 -18.16
N SER A 98 2.92 4.23 -17.37
CA SER A 98 1.90 3.37 -16.77
C SER A 98 2.48 2.15 -16.07
N ARG A 99 3.72 2.24 -15.56
CA ARG A 99 4.46 1.18 -14.88
C ARG A 99 4.56 -0.10 -15.71
N LYS A 100 4.61 0.01 -17.04
CA LYS A 100 4.74 -1.13 -17.96
C LYS A 100 5.89 -2.08 -17.63
N ASP A 101 6.94 -1.57 -16.98
CA ASP A 101 8.12 -2.33 -16.58
C ASP A 101 8.12 -2.82 -15.13
N SER A 102 6.97 -2.78 -14.46
CA SER A 102 6.83 -3.28 -13.09
C SER A 102 7.25 -4.75 -12.98
N PRO A 103 8.13 -5.12 -12.02
CA PRO A 103 8.47 -6.51 -11.75
C PRO A 103 7.23 -7.35 -11.48
N LEU A 104 6.26 -6.80 -10.75
CA LEU A 104 4.99 -7.46 -10.44
C LEU A 104 4.23 -7.85 -11.72
N ALA A 105 4.18 -6.97 -12.71
CA ALA A 105 3.48 -7.24 -13.97
C ALA A 105 4.17 -8.31 -14.83
N LYS A 106 5.43 -8.64 -14.51
CA LYS A 106 6.23 -9.68 -15.20
C LYS A 106 6.35 -10.96 -14.36
N CYS A 107 5.48 -11.15 -13.37
CA CYS A 107 5.57 -12.20 -12.35
C CYS A 107 6.92 -12.29 -11.63
N LEU A 108 7.67 -11.19 -11.54
CA LEU A 108 8.93 -11.13 -10.81
C LEU A 108 8.69 -10.70 -9.36
N PRO A 109 9.58 -11.05 -8.42
CA PRO A 109 9.49 -10.57 -7.04
C PRO A 109 9.52 -9.04 -6.92
N VAL A 110 9.03 -8.53 -5.79
CA VAL A 110 9.12 -7.11 -5.43
C VAL A 110 9.90 -6.95 -4.11
N SER A 111 10.21 -5.70 -3.74
CA SER A 111 11.04 -5.44 -2.56
C SER A 111 10.31 -5.74 -1.24
N ILE A 112 11.08 -5.91 -0.16
CA ILE A 112 10.56 -6.17 1.19
C ILE A 112 9.53 -5.11 1.66
N PRO A 113 9.73 -3.79 1.46
CA PRO A 113 8.78 -2.79 1.94
C PRO A 113 7.40 -2.95 1.30
N PHE A 114 7.34 -3.24 -0.01
CA PHE A 114 6.09 -3.54 -0.72
C PHE A 114 5.33 -4.67 -0.04
N HIS A 115 5.99 -5.82 0.15
CA HIS A 115 5.36 -7.00 0.72
C HIS A 115 4.90 -6.78 2.17
N THR A 116 5.70 -6.05 2.95
CA THR A 116 5.55 -5.97 4.40
C THR A 116 4.46 -4.98 4.82
N PHE A 117 4.29 -3.86 4.11
CA PHE A 117 3.30 -2.84 4.50
C PHE A 117 1.89 -3.13 4.01
N PHE A 118 1.76 -3.85 2.89
CA PHE A 118 0.47 -4.00 2.23
C PHE A 118 -0.19 -5.36 2.47
N ASN A 119 0.57 -6.46 2.43
CA ASN A 119 0.01 -7.80 2.36
C ASN A 119 -0.08 -8.49 3.73
N MET A 120 -0.87 -9.56 3.81
CA MET A 120 -0.82 -10.46 4.95
C MET A 120 0.51 -11.22 4.93
N THR A 121 1.07 -11.44 6.11
CA THR A 121 2.29 -12.22 6.27
C THR A 121 2.15 -13.18 7.43
N ARG A 122 2.65 -14.40 7.27
CA ARG A 122 2.84 -15.32 8.37
C ARG A 122 4.25 -15.24 8.89
N ILE A 123 4.40 -15.06 10.19
CA ILE A 123 5.66 -15.25 10.89
C ILE A 123 5.63 -16.64 11.51
N VAL A 124 6.69 -17.41 11.28
CA VAL A 124 6.98 -18.66 11.98
C VAL A 124 8.30 -18.50 12.69
N GLN A 125 8.28 -18.54 14.03
CA GLN A 125 9.47 -18.37 14.84
C GLN A 125 9.96 -19.72 15.37
N THR A 126 11.25 -19.97 15.20
CA THR A 126 11.99 -21.06 15.85
C THR A 126 13.22 -20.48 16.54
N PRO A 127 13.92 -21.24 17.41
CA PRO A 127 15.15 -20.75 18.02
C PRO A 127 16.26 -20.38 17.00
N ALA A 128 16.31 -21.06 15.86
CA ALA A 128 17.37 -20.87 14.86
C ALA A 128 16.98 -19.94 13.70
N LEU A 129 15.69 -19.90 13.35
CA LEU A 129 15.16 -19.20 12.18
C LEU A 129 13.86 -18.49 12.51
N VAL A 130 13.68 -17.30 11.94
CA VAL A 130 12.36 -16.69 11.76
C VAL A 130 12.03 -16.73 10.27
N LEU A 131 10.95 -17.41 9.90
CA LEU A 131 10.44 -17.43 8.54
C LEU A 131 9.32 -16.41 8.40
N ILE A 132 9.38 -15.61 7.34
CA ILE A 132 8.32 -14.66 7.00
C ILE A 132 7.79 -15.07 5.63
N LEU A 133 6.56 -15.56 5.60
CA LEU A 133 5.84 -15.94 4.40
C LEU A 133 4.89 -14.80 4.05
N TYR A 134 4.90 -14.38 2.79
CA TYR A 134 4.02 -13.34 2.29
C TYR A 134 2.86 -14.00 1.55
N GLU A 135 1.65 -13.48 1.71
CA GLU A 135 0.48 -13.97 0.96
C GLU A 135 0.64 -13.64 -0.53
N SER A 136 0.93 -12.37 -0.83
CA SER A 136 0.95 -11.81 -2.17
C SER A 136 2.07 -10.75 -2.28
N PRO A 137 2.48 -10.37 -3.50
CA PRO A 137 2.34 -11.12 -4.75
C PRO A 137 3.21 -12.38 -4.77
N ASN A 138 2.78 -13.45 -5.45
CA ASN A 138 3.57 -14.67 -5.74
C ASN A 138 3.97 -15.53 -4.52
N SER A 139 3.26 -15.38 -3.41
CA SER A 139 3.50 -16.04 -2.12
C SER A 139 4.98 -16.34 -1.76
N PRO A 140 5.92 -15.38 -1.86
CA PRO A 140 7.32 -15.64 -1.56
C PRO A 140 7.51 -15.81 -0.06
N TYR A 141 8.67 -16.33 0.31
CA TYR A 141 9.12 -16.36 1.70
C TYR A 141 10.52 -15.76 1.81
N ARG A 142 10.85 -15.30 3.00
CA ARG A 142 12.24 -15.02 3.39
C ARG A 142 12.60 -15.68 4.69
N THR A 143 13.88 -15.98 4.84
CA THR A 143 14.47 -16.57 6.03
C THR A 143 15.30 -15.53 6.76
N VAL A 144 15.09 -15.40 8.06
CA VAL A 144 15.94 -14.60 8.97
C VAL A 144 16.72 -15.56 9.85
N PHE A 145 18.05 -15.50 9.75
CA PHE A 145 18.95 -16.33 10.55
C PHE A 145 19.14 -15.72 11.94
N MET A 146 18.91 -16.51 12.99
CA MET A 146 18.95 -16.07 14.40
C MET A 146 20.19 -16.57 15.16
N ASP A 147 21.15 -17.17 14.47
CA ASP A 147 22.33 -17.83 15.06
C ASP A 147 23.52 -16.90 15.31
N GLY A 148 23.32 -15.59 15.22
CA GLY A 148 24.34 -14.59 15.51
C GLY A 148 25.38 -14.40 14.40
N ARG A 149 25.18 -14.99 13.22
CA ARG A 149 26.04 -14.74 12.05
C ARG A 149 25.94 -13.29 11.57
N ASP A 150 27.02 -12.79 10.98
CA ASP A 150 27.02 -11.51 10.28
C ASP A 150 26.39 -11.62 8.88
N LEU A 151 26.05 -10.48 8.31
CA LEU A 151 25.70 -10.39 6.88
C LEU A 151 26.91 -10.80 6.02
N PRO A 152 26.70 -11.47 4.87
CA PRO A 152 27.77 -11.74 3.92
C PRO A 152 28.46 -10.44 3.49
N LYS A 153 29.80 -10.45 3.44
CA LYS A 153 30.59 -9.30 3.00
C LYS A 153 30.47 -9.03 1.49
N ASP A 154 30.29 -10.10 0.72
CA ASP A 154 30.12 -10.09 -0.74
C ASP A 154 28.94 -11.00 -1.11
N PRO A 155 27.70 -10.52 -0.93
CA PRO A 155 26.50 -11.31 -1.20
C PRO A 155 26.26 -11.42 -2.71
N ASN A 156 25.81 -12.59 -3.18
CA ASN A 156 25.20 -12.70 -4.51
C ASN A 156 23.87 -11.91 -4.50
N PRO A 157 23.67 -10.87 -5.32
CA PRO A 157 22.48 -10.02 -5.25
C PRO A 157 21.18 -10.78 -5.52
N THR A 158 20.20 -10.63 -4.64
CA THR A 158 18.88 -11.31 -4.74
C THR A 158 17.73 -10.34 -4.52
N TRP A 159 16.50 -10.75 -4.83
CA TRP A 159 15.32 -9.88 -4.67
C TRP A 159 14.99 -9.53 -3.22
N PHE A 160 15.22 -10.48 -2.30
CA PHE A 160 14.92 -10.35 -0.87
C PHE A 160 16.16 -10.17 0.02
N GLY A 161 17.36 -10.15 -0.57
CA GLY A 161 18.61 -10.07 0.17
C GLY A 161 18.83 -11.23 1.14
N TYR A 162 19.79 -11.04 2.04
CA TYR A 162 20.15 -11.94 3.11
C TYR A 162 19.81 -11.30 4.45
N SER A 163 19.02 -11.97 5.29
CA SER A 163 18.51 -11.42 6.56
C SER A 163 19.13 -12.10 7.77
N VAL A 164 19.63 -11.32 8.71
CA VAL A 164 20.10 -11.78 10.03
C VAL A 164 19.32 -11.06 11.12
N GLY A 165 19.00 -11.77 12.20
CA GLY A 165 18.21 -11.24 13.30
C GLY A 165 18.91 -11.37 14.65
N ARG A 166 18.62 -10.43 15.54
CA ARG A 166 19.04 -10.47 16.95
C ARG A 166 17.97 -9.86 17.85
N TRP A 167 17.95 -10.27 19.11
CA TRP A 167 17.07 -9.68 20.11
C TRP A 167 17.74 -8.48 20.79
N ASP A 168 17.00 -7.38 20.88
CA ASP A 168 17.30 -6.19 21.67
C ASP A 168 16.19 -6.05 22.73
N GLY A 169 16.44 -6.65 23.90
CA GLY A 169 15.40 -6.90 24.90
C GLY A 169 14.28 -7.78 24.35
N ASP A 170 13.08 -7.20 24.29
CA ASP A 170 11.84 -7.78 23.74
C ASP A 170 11.59 -7.39 22.26
N THR A 171 12.54 -6.72 21.61
CA THR A 171 12.44 -6.32 20.21
C THR A 171 13.28 -7.23 19.34
N LEU A 172 12.70 -7.86 18.32
CA LEU A 172 13.47 -8.53 17.28
C LEU A 172 13.98 -7.46 16.30
N VAL A 173 15.30 -7.36 16.14
CA VAL A 173 15.95 -6.49 15.18
C VAL A 173 16.47 -7.34 14.04
N VAL A 174 15.97 -7.11 12.83
CA VAL A 174 16.40 -7.79 11.61
C VAL A 174 17.16 -6.80 10.74
N THR A 175 18.32 -7.21 10.24
CA THR A 175 19.06 -6.45 9.23
C THR A 175 19.17 -7.28 7.96
N THR A 176 18.82 -6.68 6.83
CA THR A 176 18.85 -7.30 5.51
C THR A 176 19.69 -6.46 4.55
N ALA A 177 20.54 -7.11 3.76
CA ALA A 177 21.33 -6.49 2.69
C ALA A 177 21.57 -7.50 1.55
N GLY A 178 22.29 -7.10 0.49
CA GLY A 178 22.56 -7.96 -0.67
C GLY A 178 21.38 -8.06 -1.62
N PHE A 179 20.63 -6.96 -1.75
CA PHE A 179 19.56 -6.83 -2.73
C PHE A 179 20.13 -6.66 -4.13
N ASN A 180 19.38 -7.08 -5.15
CA ASN A 180 19.59 -6.62 -6.53
C ASN A 180 18.89 -5.26 -6.75
N ASP A 181 19.14 -4.63 -7.89
CA ASP A 181 18.56 -3.34 -8.30
C ASP A 181 17.24 -3.44 -9.07
N LYS A 182 16.64 -4.65 -9.12
CA LYS A 182 15.44 -4.93 -9.93
C LYS A 182 14.12 -4.71 -9.19
N GLY A 183 14.15 -4.79 -7.85
CA GLY A 183 12.97 -4.60 -7.01
C GLY A 183 12.50 -3.13 -6.99
N TRP A 184 11.19 -2.94 -6.81
CA TRP A 184 10.61 -1.64 -6.53
C TRP A 184 10.19 -1.58 -5.06
N LEU A 185 10.48 -0.47 -4.38
CA LEU A 185 10.19 -0.29 -2.95
C LEU A 185 8.69 -0.24 -2.67
N ASP A 186 7.89 0.18 -3.66
CA ASP A 186 6.44 0.26 -3.59
C ASP A 186 5.77 -0.05 -4.93
N SER A 187 4.44 -0.07 -4.96
CA SER A 187 3.65 -0.33 -6.16
C SER A 187 3.73 0.76 -7.21
N ALA A 188 4.22 1.95 -6.86
CA ALA A 188 4.21 3.08 -7.76
C ALA A 188 5.51 3.23 -8.55
N GLY A 189 6.61 2.69 -8.05
CA GLY A 189 7.84 2.49 -8.79
C GLY A 189 9.07 3.19 -8.25
N HIS A 190 9.10 3.49 -6.95
CA HIS A 190 10.34 3.97 -6.32
C HIS A 190 11.44 2.89 -6.43
N PRO A 191 12.64 3.26 -6.92
CA PRO A 191 13.71 2.30 -7.13
C PRO A 191 14.35 1.86 -5.81
N GLN A 192 14.96 0.68 -5.83
CA GLN A 192 16.00 0.30 -4.88
C GLN A 192 17.31 0.10 -5.63
N THR A 193 18.43 0.08 -4.91
CA THR A 193 19.72 -0.32 -5.47
C THR A 193 20.38 -1.42 -4.65
N GLU A 194 21.50 -1.94 -5.14
CA GLU A 194 22.30 -2.94 -4.41
C GLU A 194 22.92 -2.38 -3.11
N SER A 195 22.97 -1.04 -2.93
CA SER A 195 23.38 -0.44 -1.65
C SER A 195 22.30 -0.46 -0.58
N LEU A 196 21.07 -0.88 -0.91
CA LEU A 196 19.99 -0.94 0.06
C LEU A 196 20.36 -1.84 1.24
N ARG A 197 20.20 -1.28 2.44
CA ARG A 197 20.15 -2.00 3.70
C ARG A 197 18.82 -1.70 4.37
N VAL A 198 18.12 -2.75 4.77
CA VAL A 198 16.85 -2.66 5.48
C VAL A 198 17.09 -3.07 6.92
N THR A 199 16.67 -2.24 7.88
CA THR A 199 16.66 -2.59 9.30
C THR A 199 15.23 -2.56 9.81
N GLU A 200 14.74 -3.71 10.26
CA GLU A 200 13.40 -3.88 10.80
C GLU A 200 13.44 -4.10 12.31
N ARG A 201 12.47 -3.53 13.02
CA ARG A 201 12.28 -3.72 14.46
C ARG A 201 10.86 -4.18 14.71
N PHE A 202 10.71 -5.37 15.30
CA PHE A 202 9.42 -5.97 15.62
C PHE A 202 9.25 -6.02 17.14
N ARG A 203 8.28 -5.29 17.67
CA ARG A 203 7.94 -5.28 19.09
C ARG A 203 6.47 -5.64 19.29
N ARG A 204 6.21 -6.90 19.65
CA ARG A 204 4.85 -7.36 19.99
C ARG A 204 4.46 -6.78 21.36
N ARG A 205 3.46 -5.88 21.39
CA ARG A 205 3.00 -5.20 22.62
C ARG A 205 2.11 -6.10 23.46
N ASP A 206 1.18 -6.76 22.79
CA ASP A 206 0.18 -7.65 23.37
C ASP A 206 -0.12 -8.81 22.39
N PHE A 207 -1.19 -9.55 22.61
CA PHE A 207 -1.54 -10.68 21.76
C PHE A 207 -1.80 -10.25 20.30
N GLY A 208 -2.43 -9.10 20.06
CA GLY A 208 -2.92 -8.70 18.75
C GLY A 208 -2.17 -7.58 18.04
N HIS A 209 -1.29 -6.87 18.73
CA HIS A 209 -0.67 -5.65 18.23
C HIS A 209 0.86 -5.71 18.29
N MET A 210 1.48 -5.34 17.18
CA MET A 210 2.93 -5.26 17.06
C MET A 210 3.33 -3.92 16.49
N ASP A 211 4.24 -3.23 17.19
CA ASP A 211 4.91 -2.06 16.65
C ASP A 211 5.99 -2.53 15.69
N PHE A 212 5.97 -1.96 14.49
CA PHE A 212 6.88 -2.30 13.42
C PHE A 212 7.56 -1.03 12.90
N GLU A 213 8.89 -1.04 12.92
CA GLU A 213 9.70 0.01 12.32
C GLU A 213 10.55 -0.59 11.22
N MET A 214 10.61 0.09 10.07
CA MET A 214 11.49 -0.28 8.97
C MET A 214 12.31 0.94 8.59
N THR A 215 13.63 0.81 8.67
CA THR A 215 14.57 1.82 8.19
C THR A 215 15.17 1.36 6.87
N LEU A 216 15.07 2.21 5.86
CA LEU A 216 15.69 2.02 4.54
C LEU A 216 16.92 2.92 4.47
N ASP A 217 18.08 2.29 4.36
CA ASP A 217 19.37 2.94 4.14
C ASP A 217 19.85 2.60 2.73
N ASP A 218 19.58 3.52 1.79
CA ASP A 218 20.11 3.45 0.43
C ASP A 218 20.52 4.86 0.00
N ALA A 219 21.77 5.22 0.26
CA ALA A 219 22.31 6.55 -0.03
C ALA A 219 22.25 6.94 -1.51
N LYS A 220 22.08 5.96 -2.41
CA LYS A 220 21.86 6.24 -3.84
C LYS A 220 20.43 6.67 -4.12
N VAL A 221 19.44 6.28 -3.32
CA VAL A 221 18.01 6.61 -3.53
C VAL A 221 17.57 7.75 -2.62
N PHE A 222 18.01 7.75 -1.37
CA PHE A 222 17.65 8.75 -0.36
C PHE A 222 18.89 9.52 0.10
N THR A 223 18.72 10.79 0.47
CA THR A 223 19.84 11.62 0.96
C THR A 223 20.23 11.29 2.41
N ARG A 224 19.38 10.56 3.12
CA ARG A 224 19.58 10.02 4.47
C ARG A 224 18.76 8.73 4.63
N PRO A 225 19.08 7.87 5.61
CA PRO A 225 18.19 6.78 5.97
C PRO A 225 16.78 7.30 6.32
N ILE A 226 15.77 6.60 5.84
CA ILE A 226 14.37 6.93 6.12
C ILE A 226 13.74 5.84 6.98
N THR A 227 12.94 6.22 7.96
CA THR A 227 12.28 5.27 8.87
C THR A 227 10.78 5.40 8.76
N VAL A 228 10.13 4.28 8.46
CA VAL A 228 8.68 4.13 8.47
C VAL A 228 8.28 3.38 9.73
N LYS A 229 7.30 3.92 10.47
CA LYS A 229 6.73 3.29 11.67
C LYS A 229 5.27 2.97 11.45
N ARG A 230 4.87 1.71 11.62
CA ARG A 230 3.49 1.26 11.49
C ARG A 230 3.15 0.18 12.50
N GLU A 231 1.86 0.01 12.71
CA GLU A 231 1.34 -1.11 13.48
C GLU A 231 1.06 -2.30 12.57
N ARG A 232 1.36 -3.49 13.06
CA ARG A 232 0.93 -4.77 12.50
C ARG A 232 -0.14 -5.35 13.41
N LEU A 233 -1.24 -5.75 12.80
CA LEU A 233 -2.41 -6.31 13.48
C LEU A 233 -2.45 -7.82 13.23
N LEU A 234 -2.61 -8.60 14.29
CA LEU A 234 -2.83 -10.04 14.19
C LEU A 234 -4.17 -10.28 13.48
N ALA A 235 -4.17 -11.20 12.53
CA ALA A 235 -5.36 -11.77 11.92
C ALA A 235 -5.54 -13.18 12.51
N PRO A 236 -6.29 -13.34 13.62
CA PRO A 236 -6.57 -14.65 14.18
C PRO A 236 -7.56 -15.43 13.29
N ASP A 237 -7.62 -16.74 13.49
CA ASP A 237 -8.63 -17.63 12.89
C ASP A 237 -8.66 -17.56 11.34
N THR A 238 -7.51 -17.28 10.72
CA THR A 238 -7.34 -17.25 9.25
C THR A 238 -5.98 -17.84 8.86
N GLU A 239 -5.89 -18.21 7.59
CA GLU A 239 -4.66 -18.66 6.95
C GLU A 239 -4.28 -17.69 5.81
N LEU A 240 -3.04 -17.78 5.32
CA LEU A 240 -2.67 -17.11 4.07
C LEU A 240 -3.31 -17.86 2.90
N LEU A 241 -3.75 -17.14 1.89
CA LEU A 241 -4.12 -17.72 0.60
C LEU A 241 -2.90 -17.86 -0.30
N GLU A 242 -2.88 -18.93 -1.10
CA GLU A 242 -1.89 -19.05 -2.16
C GLU A 242 -2.20 -18.03 -3.27
N ASP A 243 -1.17 -17.29 -3.67
CA ASP A 243 -1.19 -16.35 -4.78
C ASP A 243 -0.03 -16.67 -5.72
N VAL A 244 -0.36 -17.11 -6.92
CA VAL A 244 0.60 -17.49 -7.96
C VAL A 244 0.28 -16.70 -9.22
N CYS A 245 1.23 -15.88 -9.67
CA CYS A 245 1.20 -15.32 -11.01
C CYS A 245 1.55 -16.43 -12.00
N ASP A 246 0.53 -16.96 -12.66
CA ASP A 246 0.63 -18.01 -13.67
C ASP A 246 0.24 -17.48 -15.06
N ASN A 247 0.87 -18.05 -16.10
CA ASN A 247 0.56 -17.80 -17.51
C ASN A 247 0.46 -16.31 -17.89
N GLU A 248 1.42 -15.50 -17.45
CA GLU A 248 1.54 -14.08 -17.82
C GLU A 248 1.72 -13.94 -19.34
N ARG A 249 0.76 -13.25 -19.98
CA ARG A 249 0.72 -12.99 -21.44
C ARG A 249 0.44 -11.53 -21.77
N ASP A 250 0.26 -10.69 -20.77
CA ASP A 250 -0.16 -9.30 -20.91
C ASP A 250 1.05 -8.36 -21.01
N ALA A 251 2.26 -8.76 -20.59
CA ALA A 251 3.46 -7.95 -20.69
C ALA A 251 3.72 -7.42 -22.12
N PRO A 252 3.52 -8.18 -23.22
CA PRO A 252 3.61 -7.64 -24.58
C PRO A 252 2.55 -6.58 -24.92
N HIS A 253 1.42 -6.57 -24.22
CA HIS A 253 0.32 -5.64 -24.38
C HIS A 253 0.47 -4.38 -23.49
N MET A 254 1.42 -4.37 -22.56
CA MET A 254 1.73 -3.21 -21.72
C MET A 254 2.58 -2.18 -22.49
N THR A 255 1.90 -1.35 -23.29
CA THR A 255 2.56 -0.34 -24.14
C THR A 255 2.95 0.95 -23.41
N GLY A 256 2.39 1.20 -22.23
CA GLY A 256 2.75 2.31 -21.35
C GLY A 256 1.70 3.42 -21.25
N GLY A 257 2.16 4.67 -21.15
CA GLY A 257 1.29 5.84 -21.02
C GLY A 257 0.43 6.10 -22.26
N SER A 258 -0.63 6.91 -22.11
CA SER A 258 -1.53 7.34 -23.19
C SER A 258 -0.86 8.12 -24.33
N GLY A 259 0.44 8.43 -24.21
CA GLY A 259 1.17 9.34 -25.10
C GLY A 259 0.78 10.81 -24.94
N ILE A 260 -0.25 11.11 -24.16
CA ILE A 260 -0.73 12.46 -23.89
C ILE A 260 0.22 13.13 -22.91
N ARG A 261 0.68 14.33 -23.26
CA ARG A 261 1.50 15.19 -22.40
C ARG A 261 0.94 16.59 -22.45
N LEU A 262 0.51 17.09 -21.30
CA LEU A 262 -0.05 18.43 -21.16
C LEU A 262 1.05 19.40 -20.72
N SER A 263 0.95 20.66 -21.14
CA SER A 263 1.97 21.65 -20.77
C SER A 263 1.88 22.00 -19.28
N PRO A 264 3.02 22.29 -18.61
CA PRO A 264 2.99 22.73 -17.21
C PRO A 264 2.07 23.94 -16.97
N ALA A 265 2.00 24.87 -17.92
CA ALA A 265 1.13 26.04 -17.86
C ALA A 265 -0.36 25.64 -17.85
N LEU A 266 -0.74 24.64 -18.65
CA LEU A 266 -2.10 24.11 -18.66
C LEU A 266 -2.42 23.37 -17.36
N LEU A 267 -1.50 22.50 -16.89
CA LEU A 267 -1.69 21.77 -15.63
C LEU A 267 -1.85 22.71 -14.43
N ALA A 268 -1.11 23.81 -14.40
CA ALA A 268 -1.24 24.82 -13.36
C ALA A 268 -2.66 25.42 -13.27
N THR A 269 -3.43 25.44 -14.37
CA THR A 269 -4.83 25.91 -14.36
C THR A 269 -5.78 25.00 -13.57
N TYR A 270 -5.43 23.72 -13.44
CA TYR A 270 -6.17 22.72 -12.67
C TYR A 270 -5.81 22.69 -11.19
N ALA A 271 -4.70 23.32 -10.79
CA ALA A 271 -4.31 23.38 -9.40
C ALA A 271 -5.34 24.18 -8.58
N GLY A 272 -5.70 23.67 -7.41
CA GLY A 272 -6.68 24.31 -6.54
C GLY A 272 -7.21 23.40 -5.44
N VAL A 273 -8.04 24.00 -4.58
CA VAL A 273 -8.82 23.29 -3.56
C VAL A 273 -10.24 23.10 -4.07
N TYR A 274 -10.75 21.88 -3.98
CA TYR A 274 -12.07 21.47 -4.44
C TYR A 274 -12.83 20.84 -3.27
N GLU A 275 -14.05 21.28 -3.00
CA GLU A 275 -14.85 20.82 -1.85
C GLU A 275 -15.92 19.84 -2.31
N LEU A 276 -15.88 18.63 -1.76
CA LEU A 276 -16.90 17.60 -1.97
C LEU A 276 -18.20 17.95 -1.23
N PRO A 277 -19.35 17.32 -1.59
CA PRO A 277 -20.62 17.55 -0.88
C PRO A 277 -20.56 17.20 0.61
N SER A 278 -19.62 16.34 1.03
CA SER A 278 -19.38 16.01 2.43
C SER A 278 -18.65 17.11 3.22
N GLY A 279 -18.24 18.20 2.56
CA GLY A 279 -17.39 19.24 3.14
C GLY A 279 -15.89 18.88 3.17
N ARG A 280 -15.52 17.69 2.68
CA ARG A 280 -14.11 17.29 2.59
C ARG A 280 -13.42 17.96 1.40
N GLU A 281 -12.21 18.46 1.62
CA GLU A 281 -11.40 19.08 0.57
C GLU A 281 -10.55 18.06 -0.19
N VAL A 282 -10.55 18.18 -1.52
CA VAL A 282 -9.65 17.55 -2.47
C VAL A 282 -8.69 18.63 -2.95
N VAL A 283 -7.40 18.42 -2.72
CA VAL A 283 -6.34 19.36 -3.11
C VAL A 283 -5.63 18.82 -4.33
N VAL A 284 -5.65 19.60 -5.41
CA VAL A 284 -4.93 19.31 -6.65
C VAL A 284 -3.73 20.25 -6.75
N THR A 285 -2.53 19.69 -6.90
CA THR A 285 -1.30 20.46 -7.09
C THR A 285 -0.64 20.10 -8.40
N ALA A 286 -0.09 21.06 -9.13
CA ALA A 286 0.76 20.82 -10.29
C ALA A 286 2.23 20.89 -9.86
N SER A 287 3.04 19.92 -10.29
CA SER A 287 4.49 19.94 -10.10
C SER A 287 5.16 19.36 -11.34
N GLY A 288 6.02 20.17 -11.98
CA GLY A 288 6.59 19.83 -13.27
C GLY A 288 5.50 19.64 -14.33
N ASP A 289 5.48 18.46 -14.94
CA ASP A 289 4.58 18.04 -16.01
C ASP A 289 3.45 17.11 -15.52
N MET A 290 3.14 17.08 -14.22
CA MET A 290 2.08 16.22 -13.67
C MET A 290 1.19 16.92 -12.64
N LEU A 291 -0.05 16.43 -12.54
CA LEU A 291 -0.94 16.73 -11.42
C LEU A 291 -0.78 15.72 -10.31
N PHE A 292 -1.00 16.18 -9.09
CA PHE A 292 -1.09 15.35 -7.90
C PHE A 292 -2.38 15.66 -7.16
N VAL A 293 -2.97 14.63 -6.56
CA VAL A 293 -4.19 14.75 -5.78
C VAL A 293 -3.97 14.28 -4.33
N ARG A 294 -4.62 14.96 -3.38
CA ARG A 294 -4.73 14.56 -1.96
C ARG A 294 -6.13 14.85 -1.46
N GLY A 295 -6.56 14.16 -0.39
CA GLY A 295 -7.84 14.45 0.32
C GLY A 295 -8.91 13.37 0.15
N LEU A 296 -8.55 12.22 -0.44
CA LEU A 296 -9.45 11.09 -0.70
C LEU A 296 -9.13 9.84 0.13
N ASN A 297 -8.54 10.02 1.31
CA ASN A 297 -7.97 8.96 2.16
C ASN A 297 -6.78 8.22 1.52
N GLU A 298 -6.14 8.86 0.54
CA GLU A 298 -4.94 8.37 -0.14
C GLU A 298 -3.77 9.34 0.08
N PRO A 299 -2.52 8.85 -0.01
CA PRO A 299 -1.37 9.74 -0.06
C PRO A 299 -1.44 10.69 -1.25
N LYS A 300 -0.57 11.71 -1.24
CA LYS A 300 -0.35 12.53 -2.44
C LYS A 300 0.16 11.61 -3.55
N LEU A 301 -0.63 11.49 -4.61
CA LEU A 301 -0.34 10.60 -5.74
C LEU A 301 -0.35 11.38 -7.05
N PRO A 302 0.56 11.05 -7.99
CA PRO A 302 0.50 11.59 -9.33
C PRO A 302 -0.75 11.06 -10.05
N LEU A 303 -1.26 11.85 -10.99
CA LEU A 303 -2.37 11.51 -11.86
C LEU A 303 -1.87 11.27 -13.29
N LEU A 304 -2.53 10.35 -14.01
CA LEU A 304 -2.23 10.06 -15.41
C LEU A 304 -3.24 10.71 -16.35
N GLU A 305 -2.74 11.44 -17.34
CA GLU A 305 -3.54 12.07 -18.39
C GLU A 305 -4.28 11.03 -19.24
N GLN A 306 -5.60 11.18 -19.36
CA GLN A 306 -6.46 10.45 -20.30
C GLN A 306 -6.95 11.33 -21.44
N SER A 307 -7.08 12.63 -21.19
CA SER A 307 -7.37 13.68 -22.17
C SER A 307 -6.86 15.02 -21.63
N GLU A 308 -7.18 16.13 -22.30
CA GLU A 308 -6.85 17.46 -21.78
C GLU A 308 -7.47 17.71 -20.39
N THR A 309 -8.68 17.20 -20.14
CA THR A 309 -9.46 17.47 -18.91
C THR A 309 -9.67 16.26 -18.03
N GLN A 310 -9.37 15.06 -18.52
CA GLN A 310 -9.58 13.80 -17.79
C GLN A 310 -8.25 13.18 -17.37
N PHE A 311 -8.23 12.72 -16.13
CA PHE A 311 -7.09 12.12 -15.47
C PHE A 311 -7.52 10.87 -14.69
N MET A 312 -6.58 9.99 -14.41
CA MET A 312 -6.81 8.80 -13.58
C MET A 312 -5.86 8.76 -12.39
N SER A 313 -6.37 8.25 -11.26
CA SER A 313 -5.53 7.89 -10.13
C SER A 313 -4.53 6.82 -10.54
N THR A 314 -3.34 6.91 -9.95
CA THR A 314 -2.30 5.92 -10.13
C THR A 314 -2.36 4.79 -9.10
N ALA A 315 -3.28 4.84 -8.12
CA ALA A 315 -3.43 3.83 -7.07
C ALA A 315 -4.72 3.01 -7.18
N ASN A 316 -5.77 3.58 -7.77
CA ASN A 316 -7.10 3.00 -7.78
C ASN A 316 -7.84 3.38 -9.08
N PRO A 317 -9.01 2.79 -9.38
CA PRO A 317 -9.73 3.10 -10.62
C PRO A 317 -10.47 4.46 -10.60
N THR A 318 -10.16 5.36 -9.67
CA THR A 318 -10.82 6.68 -9.59
C THR A 318 -10.37 7.57 -10.74
N GLY A 319 -11.35 8.10 -11.47
CA GLY A 319 -11.15 9.12 -12.49
C GLY A 319 -11.38 10.53 -11.96
N PHE A 320 -10.76 11.50 -12.62
CA PHE A 320 -10.82 12.92 -12.31
C PHE A 320 -11.09 13.69 -13.59
N GLU A 321 -12.19 14.44 -13.64
CA GLU A 321 -12.50 15.28 -14.80
C GLU A 321 -12.70 16.73 -14.37
N PHE A 322 -11.87 17.61 -14.93
CA PHE A 322 -11.97 19.04 -14.69
C PHE A 322 -12.96 19.67 -15.66
N VAL A 323 -13.98 20.33 -15.11
CA VAL A 323 -15.02 20.99 -15.89
C VAL A 323 -14.81 22.49 -15.90
N ARG A 324 -14.81 23.06 -17.11
CA ARG A 324 -14.60 24.49 -17.36
C ARG A 324 -15.92 25.19 -17.67
N ASP A 325 -16.01 26.48 -17.37
CA ASP A 325 -17.08 27.34 -17.87
C ASP A 325 -16.83 27.76 -19.34
N ALA A 326 -17.74 28.57 -19.89
CA ALA A 326 -17.65 29.07 -21.27
C ALA A 326 -16.42 29.97 -21.51
N GLN A 327 -15.79 30.49 -20.45
CA GLN A 327 -14.59 31.30 -20.48
C GLN A 327 -13.31 30.46 -20.30
N GLY A 328 -13.44 29.13 -20.18
CA GLY A 328 -12.32 28.21 -20.00
C GLY A 328 -11.80 28.12 -18.57
N LYS A 329 -12.45 28.74 -17.59
CA LYS A 329 -12.04 28.68 -16.18
C LYS A 329 -12.59 27.41 -15.53
N VAL A 330 -11.73 26.71 -14.80
CA VAL A 330 -12.11 25.50 -14.07
C VAL A 330 -13.07 25.85 -12.93
N THR A 331 -14.26 25.25 -12.95
CA THR A 331 -15.33 25.52 -11.96
C THR A 331 -15.47 24.41 -10.93
N HIS A 332 -15.29 23.16 -11.35
CA HIS A 332 -15.39 21.99 -10.48
C HIS A 332 -14.58 20.81 -11.03
N LEU A 333 -14.37 19.85 -10.15
CA LEU A 333 -13.75 18.56 -10.41
C LEU A 333 -14.82 17.48 -10.22
N MET A 334 -15.04 16.65 -11.22
CA MET A 334 -15.82 15.42 -11.10
C MET A 334 -14.88 14.31 -10.65
N VAL A 335 -15.11 13.76 -9.46
CA VAL A 335 -14.43 12.58 -8.93
C VAL A 335 -15.29 11.37 -9.27
N ARG A 336 -14.81 10.53 -10.18
CA ARG A 336 -15.53 9.37 -10.71
C ARG A 336 -15.01 8.11 -10.02
N GLY A 337 -15.83 7.47 -9.18
CA GLY A 337 -15.42 6.32 -8.40
C GLY A 337 -16.47 5.21 -8.38
N ALA A 338 -16.11 4.04 -7.83
CA ALA A 338 -17.00 2.89 -7.77
C ALA A 338 -18.28 3.14 -6.94
N ALA A 339 -18.24 4.08 -5.99
CA ALA A 339 -19.39 4.49 -5.18
C ALA A 339 -20.28 5.56 -5.88
N GLY A 340 -20.00 5.87 -7.15
CA GLY A 340 -20.67 6.91 -7.93
C GLY A 340 -19.85 8.18 -8.09
N ASP A 341 -20.33 9.06 -8.97
CA ASP A 341 -19.68 10.33 -9.28
C ASP A 341 -19.96 11.40 -8.22
N GLN A 342 -18.93 12.11 -7.82
CA GLN A 342 -19.03 13.23 -6.87
C GLN A 342 -18.51 14.51 -7.50
N LYS A 343 -19.32 15.58 -7.41
CA LYS A 343 -18.92 16.91 -7.83
C LYS A 343 -18.21 17.64 -6.69
N ALA A 344 -16.94 17.98 -6.89
CA ALA A 344 -16.16 18.81 -5.98
C ALA A 344 -16.04 20.24 -6.51
N VAL A 345 -16.63 21.22 -5.81
CA VAL A 345 -16.68 22.62 -6.27
C VAL A 345 -15.34 23.32 -5.99
N ARG A 346 -14.79 24.05 -6.95
CA ARG A 346 -13.52 24.77 -6.75
C ARG A 346 -13.70 25.92 -5.74
N LYS A 347 -12.98 25.86 -4.62
CA LYS A 347 -13.01 26.88 -3.55
C LYS A 347 -11.96 27.97 -3.74
N GLY A 348 -10.81 27.63 -4.30
CA GLY A 348 -9.71 28.60 -4.44
C GLY A 348 -8.40 27.97 -4.89
N ALA A 349 -7.33 28.76 -4.77
CA ALA A 349 -5.97 28.30 -5.00
C ALA A 349 -5.49 27.40 -3.84
N VAL A 350 -4.49 26.56 -4.12
CA VAL A 350 -3.83 25.77 -3.07
C VAL A 350 -3.15 26.73 -2.09
N PRO A 351 -3.36 26.60 -0.77
CA PRO A 351 -2.62 27.39 0.21
C PRO A 351 -1.12 27.19 0.00
N THR A 352 -0.35 28.27 -0.01
CA THR A 352 1.12 28.15 0.04
C THR A 352 1.48 27.45 1.34
N GLN A 353 2.08 26.26 1.25
CA GLN A 353 2.58 25.60 2.45
C GLN A 353 3.61 26.52 3.12
N PRO A 354 3.54 26.72 4.44
CA PRO A 354 4.63 27.39 5.16
C PRO A 354 5.91 26.57 4.93
N LYS A 355 6.98 27.27 4.57
CA LYS A 355 8.31 26.70 4.39
C LYS A 355 8.82 26.06 5.68
#